data_AF-A0A812JA01-F1
#
_entry.id   AF-A0A812JA01-F1
#
_cell.length_a   1.000
_cell.length_b   1.000
_cell.length_c   1.000
_cell.angle_alpha   90.00
_cell.angle_beta   90.00
_cell.angle_gamma   90.00
#
_symmetry.space_group_name_H-M   'P 1'
#
loop_
_entity.id
_entity.type
_entity.pdbx_description
1 polymer ?
#
loop_
_entity_poly.entity_id
_entity_poly.type
_entity_poly.pdbx_seq_one_letter_code
_entity_poly.pdbx_strand_id
1 'polypeptide(L)'
;MCSDDPDFRPAVVAIRSAVASSAQPQRFVFHFITTPELQARFLIVAKLQLPGIRLEVHADEELQQAIQSRIKFRKGAGRKVLASPFNFAPFYLPHFLLPSSQTFTEQTERLVYFDADIVILGDLAQLFDMDMQGKVCAAVPYCHQQLKSYINFDVLHDLGYEGINPDSCIANRGLLLLDVVAWNSMRITESIEKWLDVYRASEIDLWVGGMSQPPWLLAMNGNYTRLSDEWNCNSLGRHSMIPAEAAVLRNLG
;
A
#
# COMPACT_ATOMS: atom_id res chain seq x y z
N MET A 1 -1.58 -8.85 -0.05
CA MET A 1 -0.98 -8.41 1.23
C MET A 1 0.53 -8.66 1.21
N CYS A 2 1.32 -7.88 1.94
CA CYS A 2 2.79 -8.05 2.02
C CYS A 2 3.22 -7.97 3.49
N SER A 3 4.03 -8.92 3.99
CA SER A 3 4.53 -8.89 5.37
C SER A 3 5.76 -9.78 5.57
N ASP A 4 6.72 -9.29 6.36
CA ASP A 4 7.82 -10.05 6.97
C ASP A 4 7.59 -10.35 8.46
N ASP A 5 6.40 -10.07 8.99
CA ASP A 5 6.08 -10.38 10.38
C ASP A 5 5.82 -11.89 10.56
N PRO A 6 6.52 -12.58 11.47
CA PRO A 6 6.24 -13.99 11.78
C PRO A 6 4.90 -14.20 12.50
N ASP A 7 4.24 -13.15 12.98
CA ASP A 7 2.87 -13.21 13.51
C ASP A 7 1.85 -13.08 12.39
N PHE A 8 1.30 -14.23 11.98
CA PHE A 8 0.31 -14.32 10.91
C PHE A 8 -1.13 -14.07 11.36
N ARG A 9 -1.39 -13.84 12.67
CA ARG A 9 -2.76 -13.65 13.16
C ARG A 9 -3.47 -12.46 12.52
N PRO A 10 -2.86 -11.27 12.37
CA PRO A 10 -3.49 -10.14 11.68
C PRO A 10 -3.87 -10.51 10.24
N ALA A 11 -2.95 -11.15 9.51
CA ALA A 11 -3.18 -11.58 8.14
C ALA A 11 -4.35 -12.57 8.00
N VAL A 12 -4.42 -13.56 8.90
CA VAL A 12 -5.52 -14.52 8.96
C VAL A 12 -6.85 -13.81 9.24
N VAL A 13 -6.88 -12.86 10.18
CA VAL A 13 -8.09 -12.09 10.51
C VAL A 13 -8.54 -11.24 9.31
N ALA A 14 -7.62 -10.56 8.63
CA ALA A 14 -7.92 -9.77 7.44
C ALA A 14 -8.55 -10.64 6.34
N ILE A 15 -7.94 -11.78 6.01
CA ILE A 15 -8.47 -12.72 4.99
C ILE A 15 -9.84 -13.28 5.41
N ARG A 16 -10.00 -13.72 6.66
CA ARG A 16 -11.28 -14.28 7.15
C ARG A 16 -12.39 -13.25 7.14
N SER A 17 -12.10 -12.03 7.58
CA SER A 17 -13.08 -10.94 7.57
C SER A 17 -13.47 -10.56 6.14
N ALA A 18 -12.53 -10.54 5.19
CA ALA A 18 -12.83 -10.32 3.77
C ALA A 18 -13.82 -11.36 3.21
N VAL A 19 -13.58 -12.63 3.49
CA VAL A 19 -14.45 -13.74 3.04
C VAL A 19 -15.81 -13.68 3.72
N ALA A 20 -15.84 -13.42 5.03
CA ALA A 20 -17.09 -13.36 5.81
C ALA A 20 -17.99 -12.19 5.40
N SER A 21 -17.40 -11.08 4.96
CA SER A 21 -18.11 -9.85 4.59
C SER A 21 -18.53 -9.79 3.12
N SER A 22 -18.17 -10.78 2.30
CA SER A 22 -18.49 -10.78 0.86
C SER A 22 -19.71 -11.62 0.53
N ALA A 23 -20.53 -11.12 -0.40
CA ALA A 23 -21.61 -11.90 -1.00
C ALA A 23 -21.11 -12.92 -2.05
N GLN A 24 -19.87 -12.75 -2.54
CA GLN A 24 -19.27 -13.57 -3.61
C GLN A 24 -17.83 -14.02 -3.27
N PRO A 25 -17.57 -14.64 -2.10
CA PRO A 25 -16.22 -14.99 -1.66
C PRO A 25 -15.49 -15.95 -2.61
N GLN A 26 -16.23 -16.72 -3.41
CA GLN A 26 -15.69 -17.60 -4.44
C GLN A 26 -14.93 -16.85 -5.55
N ARG A 27 -15.10 -15.52 -5.68
CA ARG A 27 -14.34 -14.69 -6.63
C ARG A 27 -12.91 -14.43 -6.17
N PHE A 28 -12.62 -14.58 -4.87
CA PHE A 28 -11.34 -14.17 -4.31
C PHE A 28 -10.25 -15.21 -4.54
N VAL A 29 -9.08 -14.73 -4.95
CA VAL A 29 -7.79 -15.41 -4.81
C VAL A 29 -6.92 -14.47 -3.99
N PHE A 30 -6.52 -14.90 -2.81
CA PHE A 30 -5.66 -14.09 -1.95
C PHE A 30 -4.19 -14.32 -2.35
N HIS A 31 -3.43 -13.24 -2.42
CA HIS A 31 -1.98 -13.30 -2.63
C HIS A 31 -1.26 -12.73 -1.40
N PHE A 32 -0.35 -13.51 -0.83
CA PHE A 32 0.46 -13.13 0.33
C PHE A 32 1.94 -13.12 -0.03
N ILE A 33 2.55 -11.95 -0.03
CA ILE A 33 3.97 -11.76 -0.35
C ILE A 33 4.75 -11.71 0.96
N THR A 34 5.74 -12.59 1.12
CA THR A 34 6.53 -12.74 2.34
C THR A 34 7.96 -13.20 2.04
N THR A 35 8.78 -13.41 3.06
CA THR A 35 10.14 -13.91 2.88
C THR A 35 10.14 -15.42 2.55
N PRO A 36 11.19 -15.96 1.91
CA PRO A 36 11.31 -17.40 1.67
C PRO A 36 11.16 -18.23 2.96
N GLU A 37 11.70 -17.75 4.09
CA GLU A 37 11.63 -18.44 5.38
C GLU A 37 10.21 -18.51 5.95
N LEU A 38 9.40 -17.47 5.70
CA LEU A 38 8.04 -17.36 6.20
C LEU A 38 7.01 -18.02 5.28
N GLN A 39 7.31 -18.20 4.00
CA GLN A 39 6.40 -18.77 3.00
C GLN A 39 5.85 -20.14 3.43
N ALA A 40 6.72 -21.09 3.76
CA ALA A 40 6.32 -22.43 4.19
C ALA A 40 5.51 -22.41 5.51
N ARG A 41 5.90 -21.53 6.44
CA ARG A 41 5.19 -21.37 7.72
C ARG A 41 3.79 -20.81 7.51
N PHE A 42 3.63 -19.81 6.65
CA PHE A 42 2.32 -19.24 6.36
C PHE A 42 1.41 -20.24 5.62
N LEU A 43 1.95 -21.04 4.70
CA LEU A 43 1.19 -22.11 4.05
C LEU A 43 0.61 -23.13 5.05
N ILE A 44 1.38 -23.52 6.08
CA ILE A 44 0.90 -24.39 7.16
C ILE A 44 -0.24 -23.71 7.93
N VAL A 45 -0.07 -22.44 8.31
CA VAL A 45 -1.10 -21.67 9.02
C VAL A 45 -2.35 -21.51 8.17
N ALA A 46 -2.22 -21.19 6.88
CA ALA A 46 -3.33 -21.04 5.96
C ALA A 46 -4.12 -22.36 5.81
N LYS A 47 -3.43 -23.50 5.69
CA LYS A 47 -4.09 -24.81 5.62
C LYS A 47 -4.96 -25.10 6.86
N LEU A 48 -4.54 -24.63 8.03
CA LEU A 48 -5.24 -24.85 9.30
C LEU A 48 -6.33 -23.79 9.58
N GLN A 49 -6.05 -22.53 9.29
CA GLN A 49 -6.87 -21.38 9.71
C GLN A 49 -7.75 -20.80 8.61
N LEU A 50 -7.44 -21.10 7.34
CA LEU A 50 -8.14 -20.61 6.15
C LEU A 50 -8.62 -21.79 5.26
N PRO A 51 -9.27 -22.84 5.81
CA PRO A 51 -9.65 -24.01 5.02
C PRO A 51 -10.64 -23.62 3.91
N GLY A 52 -10.35 -24.07 2.68
CA GLY A 52 -11.20 -23.81 1.51
C GLY A 52 -11.03 -22.43 0.85
N ILE A 53 -10.19 -21.55 1.40
CA ILE A 53 -9.89 -20.24 0.81
C ILE A 53 -8.78 -20.40 -0.22
N ARG A 54 -8.98 -19.86 -1.44
CA ARG A 54 -7.95 -19.82 -2.48
C ARG A 54 -6.88 -18.79 -2.11
N LEU A 55 -5.66 -19.26 -1.89
CA LEU A 55 -4.53 -18.45 -1.44
C LEU A 55 -3.25 -18.90 -2.13
N GLU A 56 -2.47 -17.94 -2.61
CA GLU A 56 -1.12 -18.13 -3.12
C GLU A 56 -0.12 -17.34 -2.28
N VAL A 57 1.03 -17.95 -2.00
CA VAL A 57 2.08 -17.34 -1.17
C VAL A 57 3.33 -17.16 -2.02
N HIS A 58 3.79 -15.93 -2.11
CA HIS A 58 4.85 -15.50 -3.01
C HIS A 58 6.07 -15.06 -2.22
N ALA A 59 7.25 -15.49 -2.66
CA ALA A 59 8.53 -15.05 -2.14
C ALA A 59 9.50 -14.91 -3.31
N ASP A 60 10.16 -13.76 -3.41
CA ASP A 60 11.15 -13.47 -4.43
C ASP A 60 12.30 -12.73 -3.74
N GLU A 61 13.37 -13.48 -3.44
CA GLU A 61 14.50 -12.96 -2.69
C GLU A 61 15.28 -11.92 -3.51
N GLU A 62 15.41 -12.12 -4.82
CA GLU A 62 16.14 -11.19 -5.71
C GLU A 62 15.42 -9.84 -5.78
N LEU A 63 14.10 -9.85 -6.01
CA LEU A 63 13.29 -8.64 -6.00
C LEU A 63 13.29 -7.97 -4.62
N GLN A 64 13.22 -8.73 -3.54
CA GLN A 64 13.30 -8.19 -2.18
C GLN A 64 14.65 -7.50 -1.93
N GLN A 65 15.76 -8.10 -2.36
CA GLN A 65 17.09 -7.49 -2.27
C GLN A 65 17.20 -6.24 -3.16
N ALA A 66 16.63 -6.26 -4.36
CA ALA A 66 16.59 -5.11 -5.26
C ALA A 66 15.82 -3.93 -4.62
N ILE A 67 14.64 -4.19 -4.04
CA ILE A 67 13.86 -3.20 -3.28
C ILE A 67 14.69 -2.66 -2.11
N GLN A 68 15.29 -3.55 -1.31
CA GLN A 68 16.10 -3.17 -0.15
C GLN A 68 17.27 -2.26 -0.51
N SER A 69 17.91 -2.49 -1.67
CA SER A 69 19.04 -1.68 -2.15
C SER A 69 18.68 -0.21 -2.46
N ARG A 70 17.39 0.07 -2.68
CA ARG A 70 16.86 1.42 -2.91
C ARG A 70 16.51 2.15 -1.63
N ILE A 71 16.36 1.43 -0.52
CA ILE A 71 15.88 1.99 0.74
C ILE A 71 17.05 2.59 1.52
N LYS A 72 17.09 3.92 1.65
CA LYS A 72 18.04 4.64 2.52
C LYS A 72 17.37 5.09 3.81
N PHE A 73 17.55 4.37 4.92
CA PHE A 73 17.02 4.82 6.21
C PHE A 73 17.78 6.04 6.75
N ARG A 74 17.05 7.04 7.25
CA ARG A 74 17.58 8.18 8.00
C ARG A 74 16.62 8.53 9.13
N LYS A 75 17.11 9.18 10.18
CA LYS A 75 16.32 9.44 11.40
C LYS A 75 15.11 10.34 11.14
N GLY A 76 15.19 11.29 10.19
CA GLY A 76 14.06 12.17 9.84
C GLY A 76 12.87 11.42 9.26
N ALA A 77 13.10 10.28 8.59
CA ALA A 77 12.05 9.44 8.03
C ALA A 77 11.26 8.63 9.08
N GLY A 78 11.71 8.63 10.34
CA GLY A 78 11.03 8.01 11.47
C GLY A 78 11.72 6.75 12.01
N ARG A 79 10.95 5.69 12.26
CA ARG A 79 11.42 4.47 12.95
C ARG A 79 12.08 3.50 11.96
N LYS A 80 13.17 2.84 12.37
CA LYS A 80 13.91 1.89 11.52
C LYS A 80 13.05 0.74 10.97
N VAL A 81 12.03 0.30 11.70
CA VAL A 81 11.09 -0.75 11.25
C VAL A 81 10.37 -0.38 9.95
N LEU A 82 10.20 0.92 9.67
CA LEU A 82 9.57 1.41 8.43
C LEU A 82 10.46 1.19 7.19
N ALA A 83 11.75 0.87 7.40
CA ALA A 83 12.70 0.57 6.33
C ALA A 83 12.64 -0.89 5.85
N SER A 84 11.72 -1.72 6.37
CA SER A 84 11.50 -3.07 5.83
C SER A 84 11.10 -2.98 4.34
N PRO A 85 11.67 -3.84 3.47
CA PRO A 85 11.32 -3.86 2.05
C PRO A 85 9.86 -4.28 1.81
N PHE A 86 9.22 -4.95 2.77
CA PHE A 86 7.81 -5.33 2.68
C PHE A 86 6.85 -4.14 2.82
N ASN A 87 7.29 -3.02 3.40
CA ASN A 87 6.53 -1.77 3.34
C ASN A 87 6.51 -1.13 1.94
N PHE A 88 7.42 -1.55 1.05
CA PHE A 88 7.58 -1.07 -0.33
C PHE A 88 7.12 -2.11 -1.36
N ALA A 89 7.06 -3.39 -1.00
CA ALA A 89 6.55 -4.48 -1.84
C ALA A 89 5.18 -4.19 -2.52
N PRO A 90 4.23 -3.43 -1.92
CA PRO A 90 2.99 -3.05 -2.61
C PRO A 90 3.20 -2.27 -3.92
N PHE A 91 4.34 -1.61 -4.10
CA PHE A 91 4.68 -0.90 -5.34
C PHE A 91 5.16 -1.83 -6.45
N TYR A 92 5.40 -3.10 -6.11
CA TYR A 92 5.96 -4.13 -6.97
C TYR A 92 5.01 -5.32 -7.10
N LEU A 93 3.73 -5.21 -6.71
CA LEU A 93 2.77 -6.32 -6.83
C LEU A 93 2.74 -6.93 -8.23
N PRO A 94 2.74 -6.16 -9.34
CA PRO A 94 2.79 -6.76 -10.67
C PRO A 94 4.04 -7.64 -10.88
N HIS A 95 5.18 -7.30 -10.27
CA HIS A 95 6.41 -8.08 -10.40
C HIS A 95 6.39 -9.34 -9.52
N PHE A 96 5.89 -9.25 -8.29
CA PHE A 96 5.76 -10.42 -7.41
C PHE A 96 4.74 -11.44 -7.91
N LEU A 97 3.67 -10.98 -8.57
CA LEU A 97 2.58 -11.84 -9.01
C LEU A 97 2.78 -12.39 -10.43
N LEU A 98 3.84 -11.97 -11.13
CA LEU A 98 4.20 -12.47 -12.44
C LEU A 98 5.41 -13.41 -12.37
N PRO A 99 5.28 -14.66 -12.81
CA PRO A 99 6.45 -15.43 -13.23
C PRO A 99 7.11 -14.72 -14.43
N SER A 100 8.44 -14.70 -14.46
CA SER A 100 9.26 -14.15 -15.56
C SER A 100 8.98 -14.76 -16.95
N SER A 101 8.14 -15.79 -17.04
CA SER A 101 7.72 -16.49 -18.25
C SER A 101 6.25 -16.29 -18.65
N GLN A 102 5.46 -15.52 -17.89
CA GLN A 102 4.04 -15.27 -18.22
C GLN A 102 3.80 -13.78 -18.47
N THR A 103 3.29 -13.46 -19.66
CA THR A 103 2.66 -12.17 -19.91
C THR A 103 1.31 -12.14 -19.19
N PHE A 104 0.94 -10.99 -18.61
CA PHE A 104 -0.39 -10.69 -18.01
C PHE A 104 -1.60 -10.92 -18.95
N THR A 105 -1.36 -11.44 -20.15
CA THR A 105 -2.20 -11.31 -21.33
C THR A 105 -3.53 -12.04 -21.27
N GLU A 106 -3.95 -12.68 -20.17
CA GLU A 106 -5.28 -13.28 -20.15
C GLU A 106 -6.22 -12.98 -18.97
N GLN A 107 -5.81 -12.70 -17.72
CA GLN A 107 -6.83 -12.73 -16.63
C GLN A 107 -6.74 -11.75 -15.44
N THR A 108 -5.63 -11.06 -15.16
CA THR A 108 -5.57 -10.16 -13.98
C THR A 108 -5.39 -8.71 -14.38
N GLU A 109 -6.50 -8.05 -14.69
CA GLU A 109 -6.54 -6.61 -15.03
C GLU A 109 -6.45 -5.71 -13.80
N ARG A 110 -6.92 -6.19 -12.64
CA ARG A 110 -7.03 -5.41 -11.41
C ARG A 110 -6.62 -6.18 -10.17
N LEU A 111 -6.16 -5.46 -9.15
CA LEU A 111 -5.82 -5.99 -7.84
C LEU A 111 -6.45 -5.13 -6.75
N VAL A 112 -6.96 -5.77 -5.69
CA VAL A 112 -7.25 -5.09 -4.43
C VAL A 112 -6.07 -5.35 -3.49
N TYR A 113 -5.31 -4.30 -3.18
CA TYR A 113 -4.30 -4.35 -2.15
C TYR A 113 -4.89 -3.92 -0.81
N PHE A 114 -4.51 -4.61 0.26
CA PHE A 114 -4.76 -4.16 1.62
C PHE A 114 -3.63 -4.57 2.57
N ASP A 115 -3.44 -3.76 3.62
CA ASP A 115 -2.48 -4.00 4.69
C ASP A 115 -2.86 -5.24 5.51
N ALA A 116 -1.89 -5.86 6.18
CA ALA A 116 -2.13 -7.09 6.94
C ALA A 116 -2.82 -6.87 8.29
N ASP A 117 -2.93 -5.62 8.74
CA ASP A 117 -3.46 -5.21 10.04
C ASP A 117 -4.86 -4.59 9.96
N ILE A 118 -5.59 -4.82 8.86
CA ILE A 118 -6.97 -4.34 8.70
C ILE A 118 -8.01 -5.43 8.98
N VAL A 119 -9.22 -4.99 9.32
CA VAL A 119 -10.42 -5.84 9.39
C VAL A 119 -11.40 -5.37 8.32
N ILE A 120 -11.91 -6.30 7.53
CA ILE A 120 -12.75 -6.00 6.38
C ILE A 120 -14.20 -6.29 6.71
N LEU A 121 -15.01 -5.23 6.74
CA LEU A 121 -16.45 -5.28 7.03
C LEU A 121 -17.33 -5.06 5.78
N GLY A 122 -16.74 -4.60 4.68
CA GLY A 122 -17.41 -4.39 3.40
C GLY A 122 -17.07 -5.48 2.37
N ASP A 123 -17.83 -5.52 1.28
CA ASP A 123 -17.63 -6.50 0.20
C ASP A 123 -16.55 -6.03 -0.79
N LEU A 124 -15.39 -6.68 -0.78
CA LEU A 124 -14.29 -6.36 -1.72
C LEU A 124 -14.64 -6.64 -3.18
N ALA A 125 -15.64 -7.48 -3.46
CA ALA A 125 -16.10 -7.68 -4.83
C ALA A 125 -16.74 -6.39 -5.38
N GLN A 126 -17.46 -5.64 -4.54
CA GLN A 126 -18.01 -4.34 -4.91
C GLN A 126 -16.89 -3.32 -5.17
N LEU A 127 -15.84 -3.33 -4.33
CA LEU A 127 -14.65 -2.50 -4.57
C LEU A 127 -14.01 -2.81 -5.92
N PHE A 128 -13.79 -4.09 -6.22
CA PHE A 128 -13.17 -4.55 -7.46
C PHE A 128 -13.93 -4.08 -8.72
N ASP A 129 -15.26 -4.08 -8.66
CA ASP A 129 -16.15 -3.75 -9.77
C ASP A 129 -16.36 -2.23 -9.96
N MET A 130 -15.83 -1.38 -9.07
CA MET A 130 -15.98 0.07 -9.19
C MET A 130 -15.32 0.64 -10.46
N ASP A 131 -15.93 1.72 -10.97
CA ASP A 131 -15.34 2.51 -12.04
C ASP A 131 -14.16 3.34 -11.51
N MET A 132 -12.99 3.09 -12.07
CA MET A 132 -11.75 3.80 -11.73
C MET A 132 -11.59 5.11 -12.52
N GLN A 133 -12.55 5.55 -13.31
CA GLN A 133 -12.57 6.85 -14.00
C GLN A 133 -11.30 7.10 -14.86
N GLY A 134 -10.76 6.02 -15.44
CA GLY A 134 -9.51 6.05 -16.21
C GLY A 134 -8.24 6.34 -15.39
N LYS A 135 -8.30 6.23 -14.05
CA LYS A 135 -7.16 6.36 -13.15
C LYS A 135 -6.51 5.01 -12.88
N VAL A 136 -5.22 5.06 -12.53
CA VAL A 136 -4.40 3.86 -12.28
C VAL A 136 -4.72 3.19 -10.94
N CYS A 137 -5.17 3.96 -9.96
CA CYS A 137 -5.62 3.42 -8.69
C CYS A 137 -6.83 4.17 -8.14
N ALA A 138 -7.55 3.54 -7.22
CA ALA A 138 -8.53 4.17 -6.36
C ALA A 138 -8.10 4.02 -4.89
N ALA A 139 -8.24 5.11 -4.14
CA ALA A 139 -7.80 5.21 -2.74
C ALA A 139 -8.70 6.19 -1.97
N VAL A 140 -8.74 6.05 -0.65
CA VAL A 140 -9.45 6.97 0.23
C VAL A 140 -8.56 8.19 0.52
N PRO A 141 -8.99 9.43 0.19
CA PRO A 141 -8.28 10.62 0.60
C PRO A 141 -8.36 10.78 2.12
N TYR A 142 -7.25 11.11 2.77
CA TYR A 142 -7.19 11.36 4.21
C TYR A 142 -6.76 12.80 4.46
N CYS A 143 -7.73 13.71 4.47
CA CYS A 143 -7.49 15.16 4.55
C CYS A 143 -7.17 15.69 5.95
N HIS A 144 -7.11 14.82 6.97
CA HIS A 144 -6.60 15.20 8.29
C HIS A 144 -5.09 15.42 8.31
N GLN A 145 -4.40 15.00 7.23
CA GLN A 145 -2.98 15.20 7.03
C GLN A 145 -2.72 15.68 5.60
N GLN A 146 -1.66 16.45 5.46
CA GLN A 146 -1.27 17.08 4.20
C GLN A 146 0.08 16.52 3.74
N LEU A 147 0.41 16.64 2.45
CA LEU A 147 1.69 16.15 1.93
C LEU A 147 2.90 16.72 2.71
N LYS A 148 2.84 17.98 3.14
CA LYS A 148 3.90 18.61 3.94
C LYS A 148 4.17 17.95 5.30
N SER A 149 3.27 17.10 5.79
CA SER A 149 3.50 16.28 6.99
C SER A 149 4.42 15.08 6.72
N TYR A 150 4.67 14.75 5.45
CA TYR A 150 5.44 13.59 5.01
C TYR A 150 6.71 13.97 4.25
N ILE A 151 6.69 15.13 3.58
CA ILE A 151 7.75 15.60 2.68
C ILE A 151 8.24 16.98 3.14
N ASN A 152 9.56 17.14 3.15
CA ASN A 152 10.20 18.43 3.34
C ASN A 152 10.13 19.26 2.04
N PHE A 153 9.18 20.20 1.98
CA PHE A 153 8.94 21.00 0.78
C PHE A 153 10.05 22.01 0.47
N ASP A 154 10.78 22.49 1.47
CA ASP A 154 11.92 23.38 1.23
C ASP A 154 13.00 22.63 0.46
N VAL A 155 13.34 21.41 0.89
CA VAL A 155 14.28 20.52 0.19
C VAL A 155 13.74 20.10 -1.17
N LEU A 156 12.45 19.81 -1.28
CA LEU A 156 11.83 19.43 -2.55
C LEU A 156 11.96 20.55 -3.60
N HIS A 157 11.70 21.80 -3.20
CA HIS A 157 11.84 22.97 -4.06
C HIS A 157 13.31 23.28 -4.39
N ASP A 158 14.23 23.15 -3.42
CA ASP A 158 15.67 23.32 -3.64
C ASP A 158 16.23 22.31 -4.66
N LEU A 159 15.62 21.11 -4.73
CA LEU A 159 15.93 20.08 -5.73
C LEU A 159 15.28 20.36 -7.11
N GLY A 160 14.56 21.47 -7.27
CA GLY A 160 13.93 21.90 -8.52
C GLY A 160 12.56 21.26 -8.81
N TYR A 161 11.94 20.62 -7.83
CA TYR A 161 10.60 20.03 -7.99
C TYR A 161 9.52 21.01 -7.54
N GLU A 162 9.02 21.80 -8.50
CA GLU A 162 7.92 22.74 -8.30
C GLU A 162 6.55 22.14 -8.72
N GLY A 163 5.46 22.81 -8.36
CA GLY A 163 4.10 22.47 -8.83
C GLY A 163 3.38 21.36 -8.04
N ILE A 164 3.97 20.86 -6.96
CA ILE A 164 3.30 19.98 -6.00
C ILE A 164 2.75 20.85 -4.87
N ASN A 165 1.43 20.79 -4.63
CA ASN A 165 0.82 21.59 -3.58
C ASN A 165 1.03 20.94 -2.20
N PRO A 166 1.78 21.59 -1.27
CA PRO A 166 2.05 21.06 0.07
C PRO A 166 0.82 20.81 0.93
N ASP A 167 -0.27 21.51 0.64
CA ASP A 167 -1.52 21.46 1.40
C ASP A 167 -2.50 20.40 0.90
N SER A 168 -2.17 19.67 -0.17
CA SER A 168 -3.06 18.63 -0.69
C SER A 168 -3.20 17.48 0.32
N CYS A 169 -4.39 16.88 0.37
CA CYS A 169 -4.64 15.72 1.21
C CYS A 169 -3.75 14.55 0.80
N ILE A 170 -3.27 13.78 1.77
CA ILE A 170 -2.68 12.48 1.47
C ILE A 170 -3.78 11.47 1.10
N ALA A 171 -3.41 10.32 0.53
CA ALA A 171 -4.30 9.18 0.43
C ALA A 171 -3.86 8.08 1.41
N ASN A 172 -4.83 7.40 2.03
CA ASN A 172 -4.57 6.21 2.81
C ASN A 172 -4.23 5.05 1.86
N ARG A 173 -3.08 4.42 2.07
CA ARG A 173 -2.62 3.29 1.24
C ARG A 173 -2.99 1.92 1.77
N GLY A 174 -3.65 1.83 2.93
CA GLY A 174 -3.96 0.55 3.57
C GLY A 174 -5.05 -0.26 2.88
N LEU A 175 -5.74 0.33 1.91
CA LEU A 175 -6.64 -0.33 0.96
C LEU A 175 -6.57 0.44 -0.36
N LEU A 176 -6.24 -0.25 -1.44
CA LEU A 176 -6.13 0.31 -2.78
C LEU A 176 -6.80 -0.63 -3.78
N LEU A 177 -7.51 -0.07 -4.75
CA LEU A 177 -7.84 -0.76 -6.00
C LEU A 177 -6.82 -0.33 -7.06
N LEU A 178 -6.20 -1.27 -7.73
CA LEU A 178 -5.15 -1.03 -8.72
C LEU A 178 -5.59 -1.58 -10.07
N ASP A 179 -5.43 -0.78 -11.12
CA ASP A 179 -5.47 -1.23 -12.50
C ASP A 179 -4.04 -1.59 -12.91
N VAL A 180 -3.77 -2.88 -13.10
CA VAL A 180 -2.41 -3.39 -13.32
C VAL A 180 -1.91 -3.01 -14.72
N VAL A 181 -2.80 -3.00 -15.71
CA VAL A 181 -2.46 -2.63 -17.08
C VAL A 181 -2.08 -1.16 -17.14
N ALA A 182 -2.90 -0.29 -16.54
CA ALA A 182 -2.63 1.14 -16.44
C ALA A 182 -1.36 1.40 -15.61
N TRP A 183 -1.18 0.68 -14.48
CA TRP A 183 0.01 0.79 -13.62
C TRP A 183 1.31 0.54 -14.37
N ASN A 184 1.35 -0.54 -15.16
CA ASN A 184 2.52 -0.89 -15.97
C ASN A 184 2.71 0.09 -17.14
N SER A 185 1.64 0.43 -17.86
CA SER A 185 1.72 1.34 -19.01
C SER A 185 2.19 2.74 -18.64
N MET A 186 1.77 3.24 -17.47
CA MET A 186 2.16 4.55 -16.93
C MET A 186 3.44 4.50 -16.09
N ARG A 187 4.06 3.32 -15.95
CA ARG A 187 5.35 3.14 -15.27
C ARG A 187 5.35 3.68 -13.84
N ILE A 188 4.29 3.40 -13.10
CA ILE A 188 4.10 3.96 -11.75
C ILE A 188 5.17 3.42 -10.79
N THR A 189 5.54 2.15 -10.88
CA THR A 189 6.63 1.59 -10.07
C THR A 189 7.92 2.38 -10.27
N GLU A 190 8.30 2.67 -11.51
CA GLU A 190 9.52 3.43 -11.80
C GLU A 190 9.42 4.91 -11.38
N SER A 191 8.22 5.49 -11.44
CA SER A 191 7.97 6.83 -10.88
C SER A 191 8.24 6.85 -9.36
N ILE A 192 7.82 5.82 -8.64
CA ILE A 192 8.10 5.66 -7.20
C ILE A 192 9.59 5.44 -6.96
N GLU A 193 10.24 4.60 -7.77
CA GLU A 193 11.69 4.36 -7.69
C GLU A 193 12.51 5.64 -7.91
N LYS A 194 12.10 6.49 -8.85
CA LYS A 194 12.73 7.80 -9.06
C LYS A 194 12.73 8.62 -7.76
N TRP A 195 11.63 8.65 -7.01
CA TRP A 195 11.58 9.38 -5.75
C TRP A 195 12.45 8.77 -4.66
N LEU A 196 12.59 7.44 -4.63
CA LEU A 196 13.57 6.75 -3.77
C LEU A 196 15.00 7.16 -4.12
N ASP A 197 15.33 7.24 -5.41
CA ASP A 197 16.66 7.64 -5.88
C ASP A 197 16.96 9.10 -5.58
N VAL A 198 16.00 10.01 -5.79
CA VAL A 198 16.11 11.44 -5.40
C VAL A 198 16.43 11.56 -3.91
N TYR A 199 15.70 10.85 -3.06
CA TYR A 199 15.96 10.86 -1.62
C TYR A 199 17.31 10.24 -1.24
N ARG A 200 17.73 9.19 -1.94
CA ARG A 200 19.04 8.55 -1.72
C ARG A 200 20.20 9.48 -2.06
N ALA A 201 20.05 10.28 -3.12
CA ALA A 201 21.02 11.25 -3.61
C ALA A 201 21.02 12.59 -2.84
N SER A 202 19.91 12.97 -2.21
CA SER A 202 19.83 14.20 -1.41
C SER A 202 20.70 14.11 -0.14
N GLU A 203 21.43 15.16 0.23
CA GLU A 203 22.15 15.20 1.52
C GLU A 203 21.20 15.43 2.72
N ILE A 204 20.07 16.09 2.48
CA ILE A 204 19.06 16.44 3.50
C ILE A 204 17.89 15.46 3.43
N ASP A 205 17.27 15.20 4.58
CA ASP A 205 16.10 14.31 4.66
C ASP A 205 14.90 14.93 3.95
N LEU A 206 14.51 14.34 2.81
CA LEU A 206 13.27 14.68 2.11
C LEU A 206 12.04 14.08 2.81
N TRP A 207 12.18 12.89 3.41
CA TRP A 207 11.13 12.24 4.18
C TRP A 207 11.14 12.74 5.62
N VAL A 208 10.02 13.28 6.09
CA VAL A 208 9.85 13.77 7.47
C VAL A 208 8.80 12.98 8.27
N GLY A 209 8.13 12.04 7.62
CA GLY A 209 7.17 11.14 8.25
C GLY A 209 6.93 9.91 7.39
N GLY A 210 7.37 8.73 7.86
CA GLY A 210 7.22 7.50 7.09
C GLY A 210 8.26 7.33 5.98
N MET A 211 8.26 6.15 5.36
CA MET A 211 9.30 5.76 4.41
C MET A 211 8.76 5.32 3.05
N SER A 212 7.76 4.45 3.03
CA SER A 212 7.11 4.04 1.77
C SER A 212 5.99 5.00 1.36
N GLN A 213 5.35 5.68 2.31
CA GLN A 213 4.28 6.64 2.02
C GLN A 213 4.75 7.84 1.17
N PRO A 214 5.84 8.56 1.52
CA PRO A 214 6.24 9.76 0.76
C PRO A 214 6.50 9.53 -0.74
N PRO A 215 7.30 8.53 -1.17
CA PRO A 215 7.56 8.33 -2.60
C PRO A 215 6.30 7.91 -3.37
N TRP A 216 5.37 7.17 -2.74
CA TRP A 216 4.06 6.88 -3.35
C TRP A 216 3.20 8.13 -3.53
N LEU A 217 3.11 8.98 -2.50
CA LEU A 217 2.34 10.22 -2.56
C LEU A 217 2.85 11.15 -3.66
N LEU A 218 4.18 11.26 -3.80
CA LEU A 218 4.82 12.06 -4.85
C LEU A 218 4.64 11.46 -6.25
N ALA A 219 4.72 10.13 -6.39
CA ALA A 219 4.51 9.47 -7.68
C ALA A 219 3.05 9.57 -8.16
N MET A 220 2.09 9.43 -7.23
CA MET A 220 0.68 9.55 -7.56
C MET A 220 0.26 11.02 -7.76
N ASN A 221 0.78 11.95 -6.95
CA ASN A 221 0.47 13.38 -6.98
C ASN A 221 -1.04 13.69 -7.18
N GLY A 222 -1.91 12.97 -6.45
CA GLY A 222 -3.37 13.13 -6.56
C GLY A 222 -4.04 12.43 -7.76
N ASN A 223 -3.29 11.71 -8.59
CA ASN A 223 -3.79 10.98 -9.76
C ASN A 223 -4.41 9.62 -9.39
N TYR A 224 -5.47 9.64 -8.59
CA TYR A 224 -6.22 8.45 -8.18
C TYR A 224 -7.71 8.76 -8.09
N THR A 225 -8.53 7.73 -8.24
CA THR A 225 -9.98 7.82 -8.02
C THR A 225 -10.26 7.86 -6.53
N ARG A 226 -11.03 8.86 -6.10
CA ARG A 226 -11.34 9.08 -4.69
C ARG A 226 -12.46 8.16 -4.25
N LEU A 227 -12.15 7.28 -3.30
CA LEU A 227 -13.13 6.44 -2.61
C LEU A 227 -13.72 7.19 -1.42
N SER A 228 -14.95 6.85 -1.03
CA SER A 228 -15.57 7.35 0.21
C SER A 228 -14.84 6.83 1.45
N ASP A 229 -14.90 7.59 2.55
CA ASP A 229 -14.18 7.30 3.80
C ASP A 229 -14.53 5.91 4.39
N GLU A 230 -15.73 5.40 4.10
CA GLU A 230 -16.20 4.09 4.55
C GLU A 230 -15.36 2.90 4.04
N TRP A 231 -14.62 3.09 2.94
CA TRP A 231 -13.75 2.06 2.39
C TRP A 231 -12.47 1.88 3.20
N ASN A 232 -12.01 2.91 3.91
CA ASN A 232 -10.75 2.83 4.66
C ASN A 232 -10.78 3.75 5.89
N CYS A 233 -11.38 3.23 6.96
CA CYS A 233 -11.45 3.89 8.25
C CYS A 233 -10.12 3.73 9.02
N ASN A 234 -9.61 4.84 9.53
CA ASN A 234 -8.40 4.86 10.36
C ASN A 234 -8.70 4.58 11.84
N SER A 235 -7.62 4.39 12.62
CA SER A 235 -7.63 4.41 14.09
C SER A 235 -8.24 3.18 14.78
N LEU A 236 -8.48 2.07 14.06
CA LEU A 236 -8.82 0.80 14.69
C LEU A 236 -7.73 0.40 15.72
N GLY A 237 -8.17 0.07 16.94
CA GLY A 237 -7.27 -0.32 18.03
C GLY A 237 -6.51 0.84 18.72
N ARG A 238 -6.70 2.11 18.32
CA ARG A 238 -6.15 3.25 19.06
C ARG A 238 -7.01 3.57 20.28
N HIS A 239 -6.35 3.78 21.42
CA HIS A 239 -7.03 4.20 22.64
C HIS A 239 -7.48 5.67 22.63
N SER A 240 -6.86 6.50 21.78
CA SER A 240 -7.20 7.92 21.62
C SER A 240 -7.00 8.39 20.17
N MET A 241 -7.77 9.39 19.76
CA MET A 241 -7.62 10.09 18.49
C MET A 241 -6.57 11.19 18.60
N ILE A 242 -5.88 11.51 17.50
CA ILE A 242 -4.98 12.67 17.50
C ILE A 242 -5.79 13.98 17.52
N PRO A 243 -5.25 15.09 18.06
CA PRO A 243 -5.98 16.36 18.17
C PRO A 243 -6.59 16.86 16.85
N ALA A 244 -5.90 16.64 15.72
CA ALA A 244 -6.38 17.00 14.39
C ALA A 244 -7.63 16.20 13.96
N GLU A 245 -7.66 14.89 14.21
CA GLU A 245 -8.85 14.05 13.97
C GLU A 245 -10.02 14.52 14.83
N ALA A 246 -9.76 14.77 16.12
CA ALA A 246 -10.78 15.25 17.05
C ALA A 246 -11.31 16.66 16.73
N ALA A 247 -10.49 17.53 16.13
CA ALA A 247 -10.92 18.87 15.71
C ALA A 247 -11.90 18.80 14.54
N VAL A 248 -11.65 17.93 13.56
CA VAL A 248 -12.52 17.76 12.40
C VAL A 248 -13.85 17.09 12.78
N LEU A 249 -13.83 16.03 13.59
CA LEU A 249 -15.07 15.39 14.05
C LEU A 249 -15.98 16.34 14.84
N ARG A 250 -15.39 17.24 15.64
CA ARG A 250 -16.14 18.30 16.33
C ARG A 250 -16.81 19.30 15.39
N ASN A 251 -16.29 19.45 14.17
CA ASN A 251 -16.85 20.34 13.16
C ASN A 251 -17.85 19.64 12.22
N LEU A 252 -17.95 18.30 12.26
CA LEU A 252 -18.82 17.52 11.37
C LEU A 252 -20.26 17.34 11.88
N GLY A 253 -20.56 17.72 13.12
CA GLY A 253 -21.93 17.84 13.64
C GLY A 253 -22.65 16.51 13.83
#